data_AF-A0A517N844-F1
#
_entry.id   AF-A0A517N844-F1
#
_cell.length_a   1.000
_cell.length_b   1.000
_cell.length_c   1.000
_cell.angle_alpha   90.00
_cell.angle_beta   90.00
_cell.angle_gamma   90.00
#
_symmetry.space_group_name_H-M   'P 1'
#
loop_
_entity.id
_entity.type
_entity.pdbx_description
1 polymer ?
#
loop_
_entity_poly.entity_id
_entity_poly.type
_entity_poly.pdbx_seq_one_letter_code
_entity_poly.pdbx_strand_id
1 'polypeptide(L)'
;MFSFLKHLRQRWDDWCGDRDMEMAIRRHLNQNGFFGQSAKLKNVRCVAVQRPGWLQVFRFEASVRIRLESSDDQPDPPPQYRDLFGLVRDDIRRQINTVRVFDDPQQRQELFARWSDGLICLRGAHGLQQGDAVSE
;
A
#
# COMPACT_ATOMS: atom_id res chain seq x y z
N MET A 1 12.57 9.71 -27.39
CA MET A 1 11.97 10.83 -26.61
C MET A 1 10.86 10.38 -25.63
N PHE A 2 10.12 9.29 -25.91
CA PHE A 2 9.05 8.80 -25.02
C PHE A 2 9.49 8.18 -23.67
N SER A 3 10.79 7.90 -23.48
CA SER A 3 11.29 7.26 -22.24
C SER A 3 11.27 8.19 -21.01
N PHE A 4 11.59 9.47 -21.19
CA PHE A 4 11.65 10.44 -20.08
C PHE A 4 10.25 10.71 -19.46
N LEU A 5 9.22 10.82 -20.30
CA LEU A 5 7.83 10.95 -19.86
C LEU A 5 7.33 9.70 -19.12
N LYS A 6 7.76 8.51 -19.56
CA LYS A 6 7.45 7.23 -18.91
C LYS A 6 8.09 7.14 -17.52
N HIS A 7 9.34 7.58 -17.39
CA HIS A 7 10.05 7.63 -16.11
C HIS A 7 9.46 8.65 -15.13
N LEU A 8 9.04 9.83 -15.61
CA LEU A 8 8.36 10.83 -14.77
C LEU A 8 7.01 10.33 -14.26
N ARG A 9 6.24 9.67 -15.13
CA ARG A 9 4.96 9.06 -14.77
C ARG A 9 5.13 7.92 -13.75
N GLN A 10 6.13 7.05 -13.94
CA GLN A 10 6.48 6.03 -12.95
C GLN A 10 6.89 6.64 -11.62
N ARG A 11 7.75 7.67 -11.62
CA ARG A 11 8.10 8.39 -10.38
C ARG A 11 6.88 8.98 -9.68
N TRP A 12 5.89 9.48 -10.42
CA TRP A 12 4.65 9.99 -9.83
C TRP A 12 3.73 8.88 -9.31
N ASP A 13 3.64 7.75 -10.00
CA ASP A 13 2.87 6.57 -9.55
C ASP A 13 3.50 5.89 -8.33
N ASP A 14 4.83 5.97 -8.19
CA ASP A 14 5.61 5.39 -7.08
C ASP A 14 5.75 6.35 -5.89
N TRP A 15 5.44 7.65 -6.05
CA TRP A 15 5.67 8.65 -5.01
C TRP A 15 4.49 8.78 -4.05
N CYS A 16 4.75 8.44 -2.78
CA CYS A 16 3.81 8.57 -1.66
C CYS A 16 3.54 10.03 -1.24
N GLY A 17 4.36 11.00 -1.68
CA GLY A 17 4.29 12.42 -1.29
C GLY A 17 4.66 12.71 0.19
N ASP A 18 4.49 11.72 1.07
CA ASP A 18 4.66 11.80 2.52
C ASP A 18 5.70 10.77 3.00
N ARG A 19 6.80 11.29 3.58
CA ARG A 19 7.91 10.48 4.10
C ARG A 19 7.52 9.71 5.35
N ASP A 20 6.64 10.25 6.19
CA ASP A 20 6.25 9.60 7.45
C ASP A 20 5.37 8.39 7.18
N MET A 21 4.46 8.52 6.20
CA MET A 21 3.67 7.38 5.70
C MET A 21 4.55 6.30 5.07
N GLU A 22 5.49 6.67 4.22
CA GLU A 22 6.44 5.71 3.64
C GLU A 22 7.20 4.98 4.75
N MET A 23 7.71 5.71 5.74
CA MET A 23 8.41 5.12 6.88
C MET A 23 7.50 4.20 7.70
N ALA A 24 6.23 4.55 7.88
CA ALA A 24 5.24 3.71 8.56
C ALA A 24 5.01 2.39 7.80
N ILE A 25 4.86 2.44 6.48
CA ILE A 25 4.73 1.25 5.63
C ILE A 25 5.98 0.37 5.75
N ARG A 26 7.18 0.94 5.59
CA ARG A 26 8.45 0.19 5.69
C ARG A 26 8.64 -0.43 7.07
N ARG A 27 8.28 0.28 8.14
CA ARG A 27 8.31 -0.23 9.52
C ARG A 27 7.35 -1.41 9.68
N HIS A 28 6.12 -1.28 9.18
CA HIS A 28 5.13 -2.36 9.21
C HIS A 28 5.62 -3.60 8.46
N LEU A 29 6.19 -3.44 7.26
CA LEU A 29 6.77 -4.56 6.50
C LEU A 29 7.90 -5.26 7.27
N ASN A 30 8.79 -4.49 7.91
CA ASN A 30 9.87 -5.05 8.73
C ASN A 30 9.36 -5.88 9.92
N GLN A 31 8.26 -5.47 10.52
CA GLN A 31 7.64 -6.17 11.65
C GLN A 31 6.93 -7.47 11.22
N ASN A 32 6.53 -7.58 9.95
CA ASN A 32 5.80 -8.73 9.41
C ASN A 32 6.69 -9.69 8.60
N GLY A 33 7.99 -9.75 8.91
CA GLY A 33 8.90 -10.73 8.29
C GLY A 33 9.41 -10.37 6.89
N PHE A 34 9.25 -9.11 6.46
CA PHE A 34 9.79 -8.63 5.19
C PHE A 34 11.01 -7.72 5.39
N PHE A 35 11.80 -7.50 4.34
CA PHE A 35 12.79 -6.44 4.30
C PHE A 35 12.14 -5.13 3.83
N GLY A 36 11.60 -4.35 4.77
CA GLY A 36 10.89 -3.10 4.49
C GLY A 36 11.76 -2.01 3.86
N GLN A 37 13.07 -1.98 4.14
CA GLN A 37 13.98 -0.97 3.55
C GLN A 37 14.21 -1.17 2.05
N SER A 38 14.16 -2.41 1.55
CA SER A 38 14.31 -2.73 0.13
C SER A 38 12.98 -2.86 -0.62
N ALA A 39 11.86 -2.66 0.08
CA ALA A 39 10.53 -2.71 -0.52
C ALA A 39 10.37 -1.64 -1.60
N LYS A 40 9.85 -2.05 -2.76
CA LYS A 40 9.45 -1.16 -3.85
C LYS A 40 7.96 -0.87 -3.73
N LEU A 41 7.62 0.33 -3.29
CA LEU A 41 6.23 0.79 -3.21
C LEU A 41 5.80 1.33 -4.57
N LYS A 42 4.56 1.02 -4.95
CA LYS A 42 3.94 1.41 -6.22
C LYS A 42 2.49 1.82 -5.96
N ASN A 43 1.92 2.58 -6.88
CA ASN A 43 0.49 2.93 -6.88
C ASN A 43 0.02 3.56 -5.55
N VAL A 44 0.89 4.32 -4.88
CA VAL A 44 0.56 4.93 -3.59
C VAL A 44 -0.36 6.11 -3.83
N ARG A 45 -1.65 5.97 -3.46
CA ARG A 45 -2.67 6.96 -3.81
C ARG A 45 -3.72 7.11 -2.71
N CYS A 46 -4.12 8.34 -2.44
CA CYS A 46 -5.30 8.62 -1.63
C CYS A 46 -6.56 8.15 -2.37
N VAL A 47 -7.37 7.34 -1.71
CA VAL A 47 -8.55 6.69 -2.28
C VAL A 47 -9.83 7.00 -1.52
N ALA A 48 -9.75 7.40 -0.25
CA ALA A 48 -10.90 7.95 0.47
C ALA A 48 -10.47 9.03 1.46
N VAL A 49 -11.33 10.01 1.70
CA VAL A 49 -11.03 11.14 2.60
C VAL A 49 -12.28 11.64 3.31
N GLN A 50 -12.13 12.03 4.58
CA GLN A 50 -13.10 12.85 5.31
C GLN A 50 -12.73 14.32 5.15
N ARG A 51 -13.65 15.19 4.71
CA ARG A 51 -13.41 16.65 4.68
C ARG A 51 -13.41 17.22 6.11
N PRO A 52 -12.50 18.15 6.45
CA PRO A 52 -11.59 18.90 5.56
C PRO A 52 -10.28 18.18 5.17
N GLY A 53 -10.05 16.93 5.57
CA GLY A 53 -8.88 16.12 5.17
C GLY A 53 -8.23 15.32 6.29
N TRP A 54 -8.83 15.29 7.48
CA TRP A 54 -8.22 14.77 8.70
C TRP A 54 -8.07 13.26 8.77
N LEU A 55 -8.97 12.55 8.09
CA LEU A 55 -8.94 11.10 7.96
C LEU A 55 -8.81 10.76 6.48
N GLN A 56 -7.76 10.05 6.13
CA GLN A 56 -7.46 9.65 4.77
C GLN A 56 -7.17 8.16 4.70
N VAL A 57 -7.55 7.54 3.59
CA VAL A 57 -7.23 6.16 3.27
C VAL A 57 -6.43 6.15 1.99
N PHE A 58 -5.27 5.52 2.04
CA PHE A 58 -4.38 5.34 0.90
C PHE A 58 -4.32 3.87 0.52
N ARG A 59 -4.25 3.60 -0.78
CA ARG A 59 -3.86 2.29 -1.30
C ARG A 59 -2.40 2.32 -1.69
N PHE A 60 -1.76 1.15 -1.66
CA PHE A 60 -0.47 0.94 -2.28
C PHE A 60 -0.31 -0.53 -2.70
N GLU A 61 0.71 -0.78 -3.48
CA GLU A 61 1.24 -2.10 -3.78
C GLU A 61 2.72 -2.13 -3.39
N ALA A 62 3.21 -3.27 -2.93
CA ALA A 62 4.59 -3.40 -2.51
C ALA A 62 5.19 -4.69 -3.04
N SER A 63 6.29 -4.59 -3.79
CA SER A 63 7.15 -5.73 -4.08
C SER A 63 8.21 -5.81 -2.97
N VAL A 64 8.15 -6.85 -2.15
CA VAL A 64 8.95 -6.99 -0.92
C VAL A 64 9.84 -8.23 -0.98
N ARG A 65 11.01 -8.17 -0.33
CA ARG A 65 11.86 -9.34 -0.13
C ARG A 65 11.48 -10.04 1.17
N ILE A 66 11.33 -11.36 1.13
CA ILE A 66 11.02 -12.20 2.28
C ILE A 66 12.28 -12.36 3.15
N ARG A 67 12.15 -12.24 4.47
CA ARG A 67 13.19 -12.60 5.42
C ARG A 67 13.10 -14.10 5.69
N LEU A 68 13.93 -14.87 5.00
CA LEU A 68 14.14 -16.27 5.31
C LEU A 68 15.13 -16.37 6.45
N GLU A 69 14.83 -17.19 7.45
CA GLU A 69 15.79 -17.54 8.48
C GLU A 69 16.85 -18.44 7.84
N SER A 70 18.06 -17.94 7.73
CA SER A 70 19.23 -18.70 7.31
C SER A 70 19.76 -19.46 8.53
N SER A 71 19.82 -20.79 8.43
CA SER A 71 20.59 -21.60 9.38
C SER A 71 22.08 -21.40 9.10
N ASP A 72 22.90 -21.21 10.15
CA ASP A 72 24.34 -20.92 10.04
C ASP A 72 25.13 -21.99 9.24
N ASP A 73 24.58 -23.20 9.11
CA ASP A 73 25.22 -24.33 8.42
C ASP A 73 24.87 -24.48 6.93
N GLN A 74 24.09 -23.57 6.34
CA GLN A 74 23.71 -23.66 4.91
C GLN A 74 24.02 -22.38 4.12
N PRO A 75 24.34 -22.50 2.82
CA PRO A 75 24.47 -21.35 1.94
C PRO A 75 23.20 -20.49 1.94
N ASP A 76 23.37 -19.17 1.90
CA ASP A 76 22.25 -18.23 1.87
C ASP A 76 21.29 -18.59 0.72
N PRO A 77 19.98 -18.77 1.00
CA PRO A 77 19.01 -19.07 -0.04
C PRO A 77 18.86 -17.87 -0.99
N PRO A 78 18.52 -18.10 -2.28
CA PRO A 78 18.28 -17.03 -3.22
C PRO A 78 17.17 -16.11 -2.71
N PRO A 79 17.27 -14.79 -2.97
CA PRO A 79 16.29 -13.83 -2.47
C PRO A 79 14.90 -14.09 -3.05
N GLN A 80 13.94 -14.34 -2.19
CA GLN A 80 12.54 -14.52 -2.57
C GLN A 80 11.79 -13.20 -2.45
N TYR A 81 10.96 -12.91 -3.45
CA TYR A 81 10.14 -11.71 -3.51
C TYR A 81 8.66 -12.07 -3.47
N ARG A 82 7.86 -11.16 -2.91
CA ARG A 82 6.41 -11.25 -2.88
C ARG A 82 5.80 -9.90 -3.23
N ASP A 83 4.71 -9.93 -3.99
CA ASP A 83 3.88 -8.75 -4.22
C ASP A 83 2.75 -8.72 -3.20
N LEU A 84 2.56 -7.57 -2.57
CA LEU A 84 1.58 -7.34 -1.53
C LEU A 84 0.65 -6.19 -1.91
N PHE A 85 -0.59 -6.29 -1.46
CA PHE A 85 -1.62 -5.27 -1.58
C PHE A 85 -1.79 -4.54 -0.25
N GLY A 86 -1.60 -3.23 -0.25
CA GLY A 86 -1.57 -2.43 0.96
C GLY A 86 -2.69 -1.41 1.10
N LEU A 87 -3.06 -1.13 2.35
CA LEU A 87 -3.87 0.03 2.75
C LEU A 87 -3.21 0.75 3.92
N VAL A 88 -3.33 2.07 3.91
CA VAL A 88 -2.99 2.94 5.04
C VAL A 88 -4.22 3.74 5.40
N ARG A 89 -4.57 3.77 6.69
CA ARG A 89 -5.53 4.71 7.26
C ARG A 89 -4.79 5.69 8.14
N ASP A 90 -4.85 6.95 7.76
CA ASP A 90 -4.12 8.04 8.39
C ASP A 90 -5.12 9.01 9.04
N ASP A 91 -5.07 9.12 10.37
CA ASP A 91 -5.81 10.09 11.17
C ASP A 91 -4.84 11.10 11.76
N ILE A 92 -4.72 12.25 11.09
CA ILE A 92 -3.76 13.31 11.42
C ILE A 92 -4.08 13.92 12.79
N ARG A 93 -5.35 13.99 13.18
CA ARG A 93 -5.76 14.58 14.47
C ARG A 93 -5.28 13.75 15.66
N ARG A 94 -5.22 12.44 15.46
CA ARG A 94 -4.81 11.49 16.51
C ARG A 94 -3.37 11.00 16.35
N GLN A 95 -2.69 11.41 15.27
CA GLN A 95 -1.38 10.88 14.87
C GLN A 95 -1.40 9.34 14.78
N ILE A 96 -2.51 8.78 14.32
CA ILE A 96 -2.69 7.34 14.16
C ILE A 96 -2.52 7.00 12.69
N ASN A 97 -1.48 6.24 12.38
CA ASN A 97 -1.24 5.68 11.06
C ASN A 97 -1.35 4.15 11.14
N THR A 98 -2.42 3.60 10.57
CA THR A 98 -2.68 2.16 10.56
C THR A 98 -2.36 1.59 9.19
N VAL A 99 -1.31 0.78 9.11
CA VAL A 99 -0.93 0.05 7.88
C VAL A 99 -1.44 -1.38 7.95
N ARG A 100 -1.95 -1.88 6.81
CA ARG A 100 -2.28 -3.29 6.58
C ARG A 100 -1.81 -3.73 5.20
N VAL A 101 -1.29 -4.94 5.12
CA VAL A 101 -0.86 -5.59 3.88
C VAL A 101 -1.51 -6.95 3.74
N PHE A 102 -1.77 -7.35 2.50
CA PHE A 102 -2.50 -8.57 2.16
C PHE A 102 -1.81 -9.24 0.98
N ASP A 103 -1.80 -10.58 0.97
CA ASP A 103 -1.44 -11.35 -0.21
C ASP A 103 -2.59 -11.39 -1.25
N ASP A 104 -3.83 -11.22 -0.77
CA ASP A 104 -5.05 -11.30 -1.58
C ASP A 104 -5.69 -9.91 -1.77
N PRO A 105 -5.97 -9.48 -3.02
CA PRO A 105 -6.63 -8.20 -3.28
C PRO A 105 -8.07 -8.14 -2.74
N GLN A 106 -8.77 -9.26 -2.56
CA GLN A 106 -10.15 -9.25 -2.03
C GLN A 106 -10.20 -8.84 -0.56
N GLN A 107 -9.27 -9.36 0.26
CA GLN A 107 -9.15 -8.95 1.67
C GLN A 107 -8.89 -7.45 1.81
N ARG A 108 -8.10 -6.89 0.88
CA ARG A 108 -7.88 -5.45 0.80
C ARG A 108 -9.19 -4.70 0.49
N GLN A 109 -10.00 -5.19 -0.44
CA GLN A 109 -11.29 -4.56 -0.79
C GLN A 109 -12.27 -4.56 0.39
N GLU A 110 -12.37 -5.68 1.11
CA GLU A 110 -13.23 -5.80 2.29
C GLU A 110 -12.81 -4.86 3.43
N LEU A 111 -11.49 -4.72 3.67
CA LEU A 111 -11.01 -3.74 4.63
C LEU A 111 -11.24 -2.31 4.15
N PHE A 112 -11.02 -2.04 2.86
CA PHE A 112 -11.27 -0.72 2.28
C PHE A 112 -12.72 -0.31 2.50
N ALA A 113 -13.70 -1.17 2.18
CA ALA A 113 -15.11 -0.88 2.37
C ALA A 113 -15.43 -0.45 3.80
N ARG A 114 -14.86 -1.14 4.80
CA ARG A 114 -15.02 -0.78 6.22
C ARG A 114 -14.32 0.53 6.60
N TRP A 115 -13.13 0.78 6.06
CA TRP A 115 -12.36 1.98 6.36
C TRP A 115 -12.86 3.24 5.64
N SER A 116 -13.50 3.06 4.49
CA SER A 116 -14.10 4.13 3.70
C SER A 116 -15.54 4.44 4.08
N ASP A 117 -16.14 3.71 5.01
CA ASP A 117 -17.51 3.96 5.45
C ASP A 117 -17.67 5.40 5.99
N GLY A 118 -18.61 6.15 5.41
CA GLY A 118 -18.80 7.57 5.70
C GLY A 118 -17.71 8.52 5.15
N LEU A 119 -16.76 8.04 4.34
CA LEU A 119 -15.75 8.87 3.68
C LEU A 119 -16.11 9.14 2.21
N ILE A 120 -15.57 10.24 1.67
CA ILE A 120 -15.65 10.52 0.25
C ILE A 120 -14.61 9.67 -0.47
N CYS A 121 -15.07 8.74 -1.31
CA CYS A 121 -14.21 7.94 -2.16
C CYS A 121 -13.76 8.75 -3.38
N LEU A 122 -12.46 8.72 -3.66
CA LEU A 122 -11.84 9.42 -4.78
C LEU A 122 -11.76 8.51 -6.01
N ARG A 123 -11.51 9.09 -7.20
CA ARG A 123 -11.37 8.34 -8.46
C ARG A 123 -10.34 7.20 -8.38
N GLY A 124 -9.34 7.33 -7.52
CA GLY A 124 -8.34 6.29 -7.27
C GLY A 124 -8.89 5.04 -6.58
N ALA A 125 -10.11 5.06 -6.03
CA ALA A 125 -10.76 3.91 -5.39
C ALA A 125 -11.31 2.88 -6.39
N HIS A 126 -11.20 3.12 -7.69
CA HIS A 126 -11.65 2.17 -8.72
C HIS A 126 -10.95 0.82 -8.54
N GLY A 127 -11.73 -0.27 -8.50
CA GLY A 127 -11.26 -1.63 -8.20
C GLY A 127 -11.09 -1.94 -6.71
N LEU A 128 -11.38 -0.98 -5.81
CA LEU A 128 -11.50 -1.21 -4.36
C LEU A 128 -12.95 -1.26 -3.87
N GLN A 129 -13.87 -0.65 -4.62
CA GLN A 129 -15.31 -0.71 -4.39
C GLN A 129 -15.86 -1.89 -5.18
N GLN A 130 -16.15 -3.02 -4.53
CA GLN A 130 -17.00 -4.04 -5.15
C GLN A 130 -18.46 -3.65 -4.88
N GLY A 131 -19.13 -3.25 -5.97
CA GLY A 131 -20.52 -2.80 -5.99
C GLY A 131 -21.02 -2.40 -7.39
N ASP A 132 -20.29 -2.69 -8.47
CA ASP A 132 -20.95 -2.82 -9.78
C ASP A 132 -21.68 -4.16 -9.77
N ALA A 133 -22.92 -4.09 -9.30
CA ALA A 133 -23.90 -5.12 -9.55
C ALA A 133 -23.93 -5.40 -11.06
N VAL A 134 -23.75 -6.67 -11.40
CA VAL A 134 -24.29 -7.24 -12.63
C VAL A 134 -25.75 -6.79 -12.71
N SER A 135 -26.02 -5.81 -13.56
CA SER A 135 -27.35 -5.45 -14.02
C SER A 135 -27.45 -6.03 -15.43
N GLU A 136 -28.10 -7.19 -15.52
CA GLU A 136 -29.03 -7.66 -16.57
C GLU A 136 -29.28 -9.16 -16.39
#